data_AF-A0A7C4SC21-F1
#
_entry.id   AF-A0A7C4SC21-F1
#
_cell.length_a   1.000
_cell.length_b   1.000
_cell.length_c   1.000
_cell.angle_alpha   90.00
_cell.angle_beta   90.00
_cell.angle_gamma   90.00
#
_symmetry.space_group_name_H-M   'P 1'
#
loop_
_entity.id
_entity.type
_entity.pdbx_description
1 polymer ?
#
loop_
_entity_poly.entity_id
_entity_poly.type
_entity_poly.pdbx_seq_one_letter_code
_entity_poly.pdbx_strand_id
1 'polypeptide(L)'
;MYLYVCLTIMGVSYTCLHTHTFSHPIEFLNLSRIWWSDIHCIIRLIHGYMLFITLFLSILVSCIVSRKPIQTLKIMLIFTPFGLGLGVFYSIIGNKEILPALLTIILRVEILTTGSTILYYGIDPWELPQILINKLKIPPHVSYTIAIAFIMYQRLIKDLKEIIDSLRSKNIIRNQLDYIIRVHIMLYVLVYHAIRRAEEMEVALEARNFNPLIRRARKNLRIRSWGILLIALTFIIVIVVKVFVK
;
A
#
# COMPACT_ATOMS: atom_id res chain seq x y z
N MET A 1 -14.94 -26.07 -7.56
CA MET A 1 -15.39 -27.09 -6.60
C MET A 1 -16.44 -26.55 -5.61
N TYR A 2 -16.28 -25.35 -5.05
CA TYR A 2 -17.26 -24.76 -4.10
C TYR A 2 -18.63 -24.37 -4.69
N LEU A 3 -18.69 -23.94 -5.97
CA LEU A 3 -19.96 -23.63 -6.64
C LEU A 3 -20.89 -24.85 -6.75
N TYR A 4 -20.31 -26.05 -6.89
CA TYR A 4 -21.03 -27.30 -7.04
C TYR A 4 -21.70 -27.76 -5.73
N VAL A 5 -21.07 -27.46 -4.58
CA VAL A 5 -21.61 -27.78 -3.25
C VAL A 5 -22.78 -26.84 -2.90
N CYS A 6 -22.74 -25.58 -3.31
CA CYS A 6 -23.86 -24.65 -3.10
C CYS A 6 -25.08 -25.00 -3.96
N LEU A 7 -24.88 -25.41 -5.23
CA LEU A 7 -25.97 -25.81 -6.11
C LEU A 7 -26.68 -27.09 -5.68
N THR A 8 -25.95 -28.08 -5.14
CA THR A 8 -26.59 -29.30 -4.60
C THR A 8 -27.41 -29.03 -3.35
N ILE A 9 -27.00 -28.09 -2.49
CA ILE A 9 -27.77 -27.70 -1.30
C ILE A 9 -29.06 -26.94 -1.67
N MET A 10 -29.01 -26.05 -2.67
CA MET A 10 -30.21 -25.36 -3.16
C MET A 10 -31.20 -26.30 -3.87
N GLY A 11 -30.70 -27.29 -4.61
CA GLY A 11 -31.54 -28.28 -5.29
C GLY A 11 -32.34 -29.18 -4.36
N VAL A 12 -31.76 -29.60 -3.22
CA VAL A 12 -32.43 -30.46 -2.23
C VAL A 12 -33.53 -29.72 -1.46
N SER A 13 -33.37 -28.40 -1.25
CA SER A 13 -34.36 -27.60 -0.53
C SER A 13 -35.66 -27.35 -1.32
N TYR A 14 -35.58 -27.26 -2.65
CA TYR A 14 -36.77 -27.03 -3.48
C TYR A 14 -37.66 -28.27 -3.61
N THR A 15 -37.09 -29.47 -3.63
CA THR A 15 -37.85 -30.72 -3.72
C THR A 15 -38.59 -31.07 -2.43
N CYS A 16 -38.13 -30.61 -1.27
CA CYS A 16 -38.79 -30.85 0.01
C CYS A 16 -39.98 -29.91 0.29
N LEU A 17 -40.01 -28.73 -0.34
CA LEU A 17 -41.06 -27.73 -0.10
C LEU A 17 -42.41 -28.12 -0.70
N HIS A 18 -42.42 -29.05 -1.68
CA HIS A 18 -43.61 -29.35 -2.47
C HIS A 18 -44.46 -30.52 -1.95
N THR A 19 -44.00 -31.26 -0.92
CA THR A 19 -44.64 -32.51 -0.47
C THR A 19 -45.05 -32.56 1.00
N HIS A 20 -44.70 -31.57 1.83
CA HIS A 20 -45.01 -31.62 3.26
C HIS A 20 -45.90 -30.45 3.72
N THR A 21 -47.16 -30.76 4.09
CA THR A 21 -47.99 -29.90 4.94
C THR A 21 -47.39 -29.88 6.34
N PHE A 22 -46.60 -28.84 6.65
CA PHE A 22 -45.96 -28.64 7.95
C PHE A 22 -47.02 -28.58 9.07
N SER A 23 -47.10 -29.62 9.90
CA SER A 23 -48.03 -29.70 11.02
C SER A 23 -47.47 -29.13 12.33
N HIS A 24 -46.16 -28.83 12.39
CA HIS A 24 -45.50 -28.33 13.61
C HIS A 24 -44.75 -27.01 13.38
N PRO A 25 -45.03 -25.95 14.17
CA PRO A 25 -44.42 -24.62 14.00
C PRO A 25 -42.90 -24.58 14.28
N ILE A 26 -42.36 -25.61 14.95
CA ILE A 26 -40.93 -25.70 15.30
C ILE A 26 -40.07 -26.00 14.05
N GLU A 27 -40.59 -26.78 13.10
CA GLU A 27 -39.84 -27.12 11.88
C GLU A 27 -39.71 -25.91 10.93
N PHE A 28 -40.73 -25.06 10.88
CA PHE A 28 -40.70 -23.81 10.12
C PHE A 28 -39.62 -22.85 10.63
N LEU A 29 -39.44 -22.75 11.95
CA LEU A 29 -38.38 -21.95 12.56
C LEU A 29 -36.98 -22.48 12.22
N ASN A 30 -36.77 -23.80 12.21
CA ASN A 30 -35.49 -24.38 11.81
C ASN A 30 -35.20 -24.18 10.33
N LEU A 31 -36.20 -24.32 9.45
CA LEU A 31 -36.04 -24.07 8.01
C LEU A 31 -35.67 -22.60 7.74
N SER A 32 -36.32 -21.67 8.45
CA SER A 32 -36.01 -20.24 8.34
C SER A 32 -34.57 -19.95 8.79
N ARG A 33 -34.07 -20.56 9.88
CA ARG A 33 -32.67 -20.39 10.32
C ARG A 33 -31.66 -20.88 9.30
N ILE A 34 -31.93 -22.00 8.62
CA ILE A 34 -31.06 -22.55 7.59
C ILE A 34 -31.00 -21.58 6.40
N TRP A 35 -32.15 -21.11 5.92
CA TRP A 35 -32.24 -20.12 4.85
C TRP A 35 -31.50 -18.80 5.18
N TRP A 36 -31.67 -18.29 6.39
CA TRP A 36 -30.96 -17.09 6.84
C TRP A 36 -29.43 -17.32 6.91
N SER A 37 -28.99 -18.51 7.33
CA SER A 37 -27.57 -18.87 7.34
C SER A 37 -26.97 -18.90 5.93
N ASP A 38 -27.69 -19.44 4.96
CA ASP A 38 -27.22 -19.54 3.57
C ASP A 38 -27.16 -18.18 2.88
N ILE A 39 -28.17 -17.32 3.09
CA ILE A 39 -28.17 -15.94 2.57
C ILE A 39 -26.99 -15.15 3.17
N HIS A 40 -26.74 -15.27 4.48
CA HIS A 40 -25.57 -14.64 5.10
C HIS A 40 -24.24 -15.18 4.56
N CYS A 41 -24.18 -16.47 4.21
CA CYS A 41 -23.00 -17.08 3.58
C CYS A 41 -22.74 -16.49 2.19
N ILE A 42 -23.77 -16.36 1.35
CA ILE A 42 -23.68 -15.78 0.01
C ILE A 42 -23.24 -14.31 0.07
N ILE A 43 -23.84 -13.51 0.95
CA ILE A 43 -23.47 -12.10 1.12
C ILE A 43 -21.99 -11.96 1.53
N ARG A 44 -21.50 -12.83 2.41
CA ARG A 44 -20.08 -12.85 2.82
C ARG A 44 -19.15 -13.24 1.69
N LEU A 45 -19.55 -14.21 0.87
CA LEU A 45 -18.80 -14.65 -0.29
C LEU A 45 -18.68 -13.50 -1.30
N ILE A 46 -19.78 -12.78 -1.57
CA ILE A 46 -19.80 -11.60 -2.44
C ILE A 46 -18.88 -10.50 -1.89
N HIS A 47 -18.94 -10.22 -0.58
CA HIS A 47 -18.02 -9.25 0.05
C HIS A 47 -16.56 -9.68 -0.13
N GLY A 48 -16.23 -10.94 0.13
CA GLY A 48 -14.90 -11.51 -0.09
C GLY A 48 -14.39 -11.32 -1.52
N TYR A 49 -15.25 -11.56 -2.52
CA TYR A 49 -14.91 -11.36 -3.92
C TYR A 49 -14.70 -9.90 -4.29
N MET A 50 -15.57 -8.99 -3.85
CA MET A 50 -15.42 -7.54 -4.09
C MET A 50 -14.09 -7.01 -3.53
N LEU A 51 -13.64 -7.55 -2.40
CA LEU A 51 -12.36 -7.20 -1.79
C LEU A 51 -11.20 -7.72 -2.59
N PHE A 52 -11.23 -9.00 -2.99
CA PHE A 52 -10.19 -9.56 -3.85
C PHE A 52 -10.05 -8.76 -5.16
N ILE A 53 -11.16 -8.35 -5.76
CA ILE A 53 -11.19 -7.53 -6.97
C ILE A 53 -10.59 -6.14 -6.72
N THR A 54 -10.95 -5.47 -5.62
CA THR A 54 -10.40 -4.14 -5.29
C THR A 54 -8.92 -4.18 -4.98
N LEU A 55 -8.45 -5.22 -4.29
CA LEU A 55 -7.03 -5.49 -4.05
C LEU A 55 -6.28 -5.73 -5.35
N PHE A 56 -6.79 -6.60 -6.22
CA PHE A 56 -6.17 -6.89 -7.50
C PHE A 56 -6.08 -5.63 -8.39
N LEU A 57 -7.15 -4.83 -8.43
CA LEU A 57 -7.18 -3.56 -9.14
C LEU A 57 -6.21 -2.53 -8.56
N SER A 58 -6.08 -2.42 -7.24
CA SER A 58 -5.14 -1.48 -6.61
C SER A 58 -3.69 -1.84 -6.96
N ILE A 59 -3.36 -3.14 -6.97
CA ILE A 59 -2.06 -3.67 -7.38
C ILE A 59 -1.79 -3.39 -8.85
N LEU A 60 -2.77 -3.65 -9.73
CA LEU A 60 -2.66 -3.37 -11.16
C LEU A 60 -2.44 -1.89 -11.45
N VAL A 61 -3.25 -1.02 -10.85
CA VAL A 61 -3.11 0.44 -10.98
C VAL A 61 -1.73 0.87 -10.49
N SER A 62 -1.29 0.35 -9.34
CA SER A 62 0.04 0.67 -8.80
C SER A 62 1.18 0.24 -9.73
N CYS A 63 1.06 -0.93 -10.36
CA CYS A 63 2.05 -1.43 -11.32
C CYS A 63 2.08 -0.58 -12.60
N ILE A 64 0.93 -0.14 -13.10
CA ILE A 64 0.84 0.68 -14.32
C ILE A 64 1.36 2.11 -14.07
N VAL A 65 1.05 2.69 -12.91
CA VAL A 65 1.45 4.07 -12.57
C VAL A 65 2.93 4.15 -12.20
N SER A 66 3.48 3.12 -11.55
CA SER A 66 4.86 3.15 -11.07
C SER A 66 5.87 3.10 -12.21
N ARG A 67 6.87 3.99 -12.15
CA ARG A 67 8.02 3.95 -13.09
C ARG A 67 8.89 2.70 -12.89
N LYS A 68 8.77 2.03 -11.74
CA LYS A 68 9.54 0.83 -11.37
C LYS A 68 8.59 -0.28 -10.93
N PRO A 69 7.80 -0.86 -11.85
CA PRO A 69 6.72 -1.80 -11.53
C PRO A 69 7.24 -3.04 -10.77
N ILE A 70 8.44 -3.52 -11.10
CA ILE A 70 9.07 -4.68 -10.45
C ILE A 70 9.34 -4.42 -8.96
N GLN A 71 9.74 -3.19 -8.58
CA GLN A 71 10.00 -2.86 -7.17
C GLN A 71 8.69 -2.72 -6.39
N THR A 72 7.69 -2.09 -7.00
CA THR A 72 6.34 -2.00 -6.42
C THR A 72 5.72 -3.38 -6.22
N LEU A 73 5.85 -4.26 -7.22
CA LEU A 73 5.38 -5.64 -7.14
C LEU A 73 6.08 -6.44 -6.04
N LYS A 74 7.41 -6.28 -5.88
CA LYS A 74 8.16 -6.95 -4.79
C LYS A 74 7.65 -6.54 -3.41
N ILE A 75 7.41 -5.25 -3.21
CA ILE A 75 6.88 -4.74 -1.93
C ILE A 75 5.48 -5.28 -1.70
N MET A 76 4.61 -5.21 -2.71
CA MET A 76 3.26 -5.75 -2.61
C MET A 76 3.25 -7.24 -2.30
N LEU A 77 4.10 -8.04 -2.96
CA LEU A 77 4.24 -9.47 -2.72
C LEU A 77 4.70 -9.79 -1.29
N ILE A 78 5.48 -8.90 -0.66
CA ILE A 78 5.86 -9.04 0.75
C ILE A 78 4.65 -8.78 1.67
N PHE A 79 3.77 -7.82 1.32
CA PHE A 79 2.60 -7.46 2.13
C PHE A 79 1.37 -8.37 1.91
N THR A 80 1.17 -8.93 0.71
CA THR A 80 0.06 -9.83 0.39
C THR A 80 -0.10 -11.02 1.36
N PRO A 81 0.98 -11.75 1.75
CA PRO A 81 0.84 -12.87 2.68
C PRO A 81 0.43 -12.42 4.09
N PHE A 82 0.74 -11.19 4.51
CA PHE A 82 0.25 -10.67 5.78
C PHE A 82 -1.27 -10.44 5.76
N GLY A 83 -1.80 -9.88 4.67
CA GLY A 83 -3.25 -9.71 4.49
C GLY A 83 -3.99 -11.04 4.44
N LEU A 84 -3.49 -12.00 3.66
CA LEU A 84 -4.07 -13.34 3.55
C LEU A 84 -3.96 -14.13 4.85
N GLY A 85 -2.79 -14.09 5.51
CA GLY A 85 -2.53 -14.78 6.77
C GLY A 85 -3.44 -14.30 7.89
N LEU A 86 -3.64 -12.98 8.03
CA LEU A 86 -4.61 -12.42 8.97
C LEU A 86 -6.04 -12.86 8.62
N GLY A 87 -6.44 -12.78 7.34
CA GLY A 87 -7.78 -13.21 6.92
C GLY A 87 -8.09 -14.66 7.29
N VAL A 88 -7.14 -15.58 7.06
CA VAL A 88 -7.28 -17.01 7.41
C VAL A 88 -7.30 -17.20 8.92
N PHE A 89 -6.40 -16.56 9.67
CA PHE A 89 -6.33 -16.66 11.12
C PHE A 89 -7.65 -16.26 11.80
N TYR A 90 -8.28 -15.17 11.33
CA TYR A 90 -9.57 -14.73 11.88
C TYR A 90 -10.75 -15.58 11.44
N SER A 91 -10.71 -16.18 10.24
CA SER A 91 -11.70 -17.18 9.84
C SER A 91 -11.73 -18.39 10.79
N ILE A 92 -10.59 -18.75 11.38
CA ILE A 92 -10.45 -19.88 12.31
C ILE A 92 -11.00 -19.53 13.70
N ILE A 93 -10.83 -18.28 14.16
CA ILE A 93 -11.29 -17.83 15.49
C ILE A 93 -12.83 -17.75 15.60
N GLY A 94 -13.56 -17.79 14.47
CA GLY A 94 -15.01 -18.01 14.47
C GLY A 94 -15.86 -16.84 14.98
N ASN A 95 -15.26 -15.70 15.33
CA ASN A 95 -16.00 -14.52 15.76
C ASN A 95 -16.56 -13.75 14.55
N LYS A 96 -17.87 -13.91 14.33
CA LYS A 96 -18.60 -13.47 13.14
C LYS A 96 -18.67 -11.95 12.96
N GLU A 97 -18.51 -11.19 14.04
CA GLU A 97 -18.62 -9.72 14.01
C GLU A 97 -17.27 -9.03 13.81
N ILE A 98 -16.17 -9.67 14.21
CA ILE A 98 -14.81 -9.11 14.10
C ILE A 98 -14.30 -9.17 12.66
N LEU A 99 -14.69 -10.21 11.91
CA LEU A 99 -14.21 -10.45 10.56
C LEU A 99 -14.44 -9.28 9.58
N PRO A 100 -15.64 -8.67 9.46
CA PRO A 100 -15.83 -7.52 8.58
C PRO A 100 -15.04 -6.28 9.05
N ALA A 101 -14.99 -6.00 10.36
CA ALA A 101 -14.28 -4.85 10.91
C ALA A 101 -12.78 -4.94 10.61
N LEU A 102 -12.16 -6.08 10.90
CA LEU A 102 -10.74 -6.30 10.67
C LEU A 102 -10.37 -6.20 9.19
N LEU A 103 -11.24 -6.73 8.33
CA LEU A 103 -11.05 -6.73 6.90
C LEU A 103 -11.12 -5.30 6.32
N THR A 104 -11.96 -4.42 6.87
CA THR A 104 -11.92 -2.99 6.50
C THR A 104 -10.62 -2.31 6.94
N ILE A 105 -10.03 -2.71 8.07
CA ILE A 105 -8.75 -2.18 8.55
C ILE A 105 -7.61 -2.59 7.62
N ILE A 106 -7.54 -3.88 7.25
CA ILE A 106 -6.53 -4.40 6.31
C ILE A 106 -6.59 -3.63 5.00
N LEU A 107 -7.79 -3.46 4.45
CA LEU A 107 -7.97 -2.77 3.19
C LEU A 107 -7.59 -1.29 3.27
N ARG A 108 -7.86 -0.62 4.40
CA ARG A 108 -7.39 0.76 4.64
C ARG A 108 -5.87 0.83 4.70
N VAL A 109 -5.22 -0.08 5.43
CA VAL A 109 -3.76 -0.15 5.53
C VAL A 109 -3.16 -0.37 4.15
N GLU A 110 -3.75 -1.25 3.34
CA GLU A 110 -3.28 -1.51 1.99
C GLU A 110 -3.45 -0.30 1.06
N ILE A 111 -4.60 0.37 1.08
CA ILE A 111 -4.78 1.60 0.28
C ILE A 111 -3.74 2.66 0.69
N LEU A 112 -3.46 2.78 2.00
CA LEU A 112 -2.45 3.72 2.50
C LEU A 112 -1.03 3.32 2.05
N THR A 113 -0.66 2.05 2.13
CA THR A 113 0.67 1.59 1.70
C THR A 113 0.83 1.68 0.18
N THR A 114 -0.13 1.19 -0.60
CA THR A 114 -0.14 1.29 -2.07
C THR A 114 -0.03 2.75 -2.53
N GLY A 115 -0.86 3.65 -2.00
CA GLY A 115 -0.79 5.09 -2.29
C GLY A 115 0.56 5.70 -1.94
N SER A 116 1.12 5.34 -0.78
CA SER A 116 2.46 5.80 -0.37
C SER A 116 3.56 5.28 -1.29
N THR A 117 3.49 4.02 -1.71
CA THR A 117 4.48 3.44 -2.65
C THR A 117 4.39 4.08 -4.03
N ILE A 118 3.19 4.37 -4.53
CA ILE A 118 3.02 5.08 -5.81
C ILE A 118 3.64 6.48 -5.72
N LEU A 119 3.42 7.20 -4.63
CA LEU A 119 4.03 8.52 -4.44
C LEU A 119 5.56 8.44 -4.36
N TYR A 120 6.09 7.45 -3.64
CA TYR A 120 7.53 7.29 -3.46
C TYR A 120 8.26 6.85 -4.74
N TYR A 121 7.69 5.92 -5.52
CA TYR A 121 8.32 5.38 -6.73
C TYR A 121 7.90 6.09 -8.03
N GLY A 122 6.76 6.78 -8.02
CA GLY A 122 6.22 7.47 -9.19
C GLY A 122 6.80 8.87 -9.40
N ILE A 123 7.33 9.49 -8.34
CA ILE A 123 7.85 10.86 -8.37
C ILE A 123 9.38 10.81 -8.38
N ASP A 124 10.00 11.42 -9.39
CA ASP A 124 11.43 11.65 -9.35
C ASP A 124 11.75 12.66 -8.23
N PRO A 125 12.82 12.44 -7.45
CA PRO A 125 13.17 13.33 -6.34
C PRO A 125 13.44 14.77 -6.81
N TRP A 126 13.91 14.94 -8.04
CA TRP A 126 14.14 16.25 -8.67
C TRP A 126 12.86 16.97 -9.10
N GLU A 127 11.76 16.24 -9.31
CA GLU A 127 10.45 16.78 -9.69
C GLU A 127 9.63 17.15 -8.45
N LEU A 128 9.91 16.53 -7.29
CA LEU A 128 9.24 16.77 -6.02
C LEU A 128 9.13 18.26 -5.62
N PRO A 129 10.21 19.07 -5.64
CA PRO A 129 10.08 20.47 -5.24
C PRO A 129 9.20 21.28 -6.19
N GLN A 130 9.20 20.94 -7.47
CA GLN A 130 8.36 21.63 -8.45
C GLN A 130 6.88 21.29 -8.24
N ILE A 131 6.57 20.04 -7.87
CA ILE A 131 5.21 19.62 -7.53
C ILE A 131 4.72 20.36 -6.29
N LEU A 132 5.52 20.39 -5.22
CA LEU A 132 5.19 21.06 -3.96
C LEU A 132 4.93 22.56 -4.16
N ILE A 133 5.80 23.24 -4.92
CA ILE A 133 5.66 24.67 -5.22
C ILE A 133 4.46 24.94 -6.14
N ASN A 134 4.30 24.17 -7.23
CA ASN A 134 3.33 24.49 -8.27
C ASN A 134 1.91 24.01 -7.95
N LYS A 135 1.77 22.86 -7.29
CA LYS A 135 0.46 22.24 -7.01
C LYS A 135 0.01 22.49 -5.59
N LEU A 136 0.89 22.36 -4.60
CA LEU A 136 0.55 22.57 -3.20
C LEU A 136 0.76 24.02 -2.71
N LYS A 137 1.37 24.89 -3.55
CA LYS A 137 1.68 26.29 -3.20
C LYS A 137 2.52 26.43 -1.92
N ILE A 138 3.34 25.43 -1.62
CA ILE A 138 4.24 25.45 -0.47
C ILE A 138 5.35 26.49 -0.72
N PRO A 139 5.80 27.22 0.32
CA PRO A 139 6.90 28.16 0.19
C PRO A 139 8.15 27.52 -0.44
N PRO A 140 8.85 28.21 -1.37
CA PRO A 140 9.98 27.63 -2.11
C PRO A 140 11.07 27.07 -1.20
N HIS A 141 11.43 27.77 -0.12
CA HIS A 141 12.48 27.33 0.81
C HIS A 141 12.16 25.95 1.43
N VAL A 142 10.94 25.75 1.96
CA VAL A 142 10.51 24.45 2.53
C VAL A 142 10.57 23.36 1.48
N SER A 143 10.07 23.67 0.28
CA SER A 143 10.03 22.72 -0.81
C SER A 143 11.43 22.28 -1.26
N TYR A 144 12.39 23.20 -1.35
CA TYR A 144 13.77 22.87 -1.69
C TYR A 144 14.44 22.08 -0.56
N THR A 145 14.22 22.42 0.71
CA THR A 145 14.74 21.66 1.86
C THR A 145 14.28 20.21 1.82
N ILE A 146 12.99 19.94 1.56
CA ILE A 146 12.47 18.57 1.43
C ILE A 146 13.15 17.81 0.30
N ALA A 147 13.33 18.45 -0.86
CA ALA A 147 13.98 17.82 -2.01
C ALA A 147 15.46 17.50 -1.75
N ILE A 148 16.19 18.43 -1.13
CA ILE A 148 17.59 18.26 -0.75
C ILE A 148 17.72 17.12 0.27
N ALA A 149 16.88 17.12 1.30
CA ALA A 149 16.85 16.07 2.31
C ALA A 149 16.64 14.68 1.68
N PHE A 150 15.72 14.57 0.71
CA PHE A 150 15.46 13.31 0.03
C PHE A 150 16.66 12.83 -0.82
N ILE A 151 17.33 13.74 -1.53
CA ILE A 151 18.54 13.43 -2.31
C ILE A 151 19.69 13.01 -1.37
N MET A 152 19.87 13.75 -0.27
CA MET A 152 20.88 13.45 0.75
C MET A 152 20.62 12.10 1.42
N TYR A 153 19.37 11.78 1.72
CA TYR A 153 18.98 10.49 2.29
C TYR A 153 19.41 9.31 1.40
N GLN A 154 19.13 9.37 0.09
CA GLN A 154 19.53 8.32 -0.86
C GLN A 154 21.05 8.14 -0.93
N ARG A 155 21.79 9.25 -0.80
CA ARG A 155 23.25 9.27 -0.77
C ARG A 155 23.80 8.67 0.52
N LEU A 156 23.24 9.03 1.67
CA LEU A 156 23.64 8.53 2.98
C LEU A 156 23.41 7.02 3.14
N ILE A 157 22.37 6.46 2.52
CA ILE A 157 22.18 4.99 2.50
C ILE A 157 23.37 4.29 1.83
N LYS A 158 23.91 4.86 0.75
CA LYS A 158 25.08 4.29 0.06
C LYS A 158 26.33 4.41 0.92
N ASP A 159 26.53 5.58 1.53
CA ASP A 159 27.66 5.80 2.44
C ASP A 159 27.60 4.85 3.65
N LEU A 160 26.40 4.66 4.22
CA LEU A 160 26.19 3.70 5.31
C LEU A 160 26.60 2.29 4.89
N LYS A 161 26.23 1.87 3.67
CA LYS A 161 26.64 0.56 3.13
C LYS A 161 28.16 0.47 3.01
N GLU A 162 28.82 1.48 2.45
CA GLU A 162 30.27 1.53 2.32
C GLU A 162 30.97 1.50 3.69
N ILE A 163 30.45 2.22 4.67
CA ILE A 163 30.94 2.20 6.06
C ILE A 163 30.83 0.79 6.63
N ILE A 164 29.67 0.14 6.50
CA ILE A 164 29.45 -1.23 6.98
C ILE A 164 30.43 -2.21 6.31
N ASP A 165 30.58 -2.12 4.98
CA ASP A 165 31.48 -3.00 4.22
C ASP A 165 32.95 -2.75 4.62
N SER A 166 33.34 -1.50 4.89
CA SER A 166 34.68 -1.15 5.38
C SER A 166 34.95 -1.71 6.78
N LEU A 167 33.99 -1.63 7.70
CA LEU A 167 34.11 -2.18 9.05
C LEU A 167 34.13 -3.71 9.04
N ARG A 168 33.37 -4.32 8.13
CA ARG A 168 33.40 -5.77 7.90
C ARG A 168 34.76 -6.23 7.37
N SER A 169 35.35 -5.50 6.42
CA SER A 169 36.67 -5.83 5.86
C SER A 169 37.78 -5.82 6.92
N LYS A 170 37.65 -4.97 7.94
CA LYS A 170 38.58 -4.89 9.08
C LYS A 170 38.26 -5.90 10.19
N ASN A 171 37.31 -6.81 9.99
CA ASN A 171 36.82 -7.76 11.00
C ASN A 171 36.32 -7.11 12.30
N ILE A 172 35.91 -5.84 12.25
CA ILE A 172 35.38 -5.10 13.42
C ILE A 172 33.94 -5.53 13.73
N ILE A 173 33.18 -5.88 12.69
CA ILE A 173 31.81 -6.41 12.78
C ILE A 173 31.84 -7.85 12.29
N ARG A 174 31.81 -8.81 13.23
CA ARG A 174 31.69 -10.25 12.89
C ARG A 174 30.27 -10.74 13.10
N ASN A 175 29.65 -10.34 14.22
CA ASN A 175 28.33 -10.81 14.63
C ASN A 175 27.27 -9.67 14.61
N GLN A 176 26.00 -10.04 14.67
CA GLN A 176 24.89 -9.08 14.77
C GLN A 176 24.95 -8.26 16.07
N LEU A 177 25.44 -8.82 17.18
CA LEU A 177 25.62 -8.09 18.43
C LEU A 177 26.69 -7.00 18.30
N ASP A 178 27.79 -7.26 17.58
CA ASP A 178 28.83 -6.27 17.30
C ASP A 178 28.27 -5.09 16.50
N TYR A 179 27.30 -5.36 15.61
CA TYR A 179 26.62 -4.32 14.85
C TYR A 179 25.93 -3.34 15.79
N ILE A 180 25.14 -3.83 16.75
CA ILE A 180 24.38 -3.02 17.71
C ILE A 180 25.33 -2.21 18.61
N ILE A 181 26.33 -2.87 19.18
CA ILE A 181 27.30 -2.23 20.09
C ILE A 181 28.05 -1.09 19.36
N ARG A 182 28.36 -1.28 18.07
CA ARG A 182 29.14 -0.33 17.28
C ARG A 182 28.30 0.63 16.43
N VAL A 183 26.97 0.69 16.63
CA VAL A 183 26.09 1.66 15.95
C VAL A 183 26.59 3.09 16.14
N HIS A 184 27.08 3.44 17.33
CA HIS A 184 27.58 4.77 17.62
C HIS A 184 28.76 5.19 16.71
N ILE A 185 29.68 4.27 16.39
CA ILE A 185 30.80 4.53 15.48
C ILE A 185 30.28 4.78 14.06
N MET A 186 29.36 3.91 13.59
CA MET A 186 28.75 4.06 12.27
C MET A 186 28.00 5.39 12.16
N LEU A 187 27.24 5.75 13.20
CA LEU A 187 26.49 7.01 13.25
C LEU A 187 27.41 8.22 13.23
N TYR A 188 28.50 8.22 14.02
CA TYR A 188 29.46 9.32 14.05
C TYR A 188 30.08 9.56 12.66
N VAL A 189 30.55 8.49 12.02
CA VAL A 189 31.14 8.57 10.67
C VAL A 189 30.10 9.02 9.65
N LEU A 190 28.87 8.51 9.73
CA LEU A 190 27.79 8.90 8.82
C LEU A 190 27.41 10.38 8.97
N VAL A 191 27.32 10.89 10.21
CA VAL A 191 27.06 12.31 10.48
C VAL A 191 28.18 13.18 9.93
N TYR A 192 29.44 12.79 10.12
CA TYR A 192 30.57 13.50 9.53
C TYR A 192 30.48 13.58 8.00
N HIS A 193 30.16 12.46 7.32
CA HIS A 193 29.94 12.47 5.87
C HIS A 193 28.73 13.32 5.46
N ALA A 194 27.66 13.33 6.26
CA ALA A 194 26.48 14.15 6.01
C ALA A 194 26.80 15.65 6.05
N ILE A 195 27.54 16.10 7.07
CA ILE A 195 27.95 17.50 7.24
C ILE A 195 28.84 17.93 6.06
N ARG A 196 29.89 17.15 5.78
CA ARG A 196 30.80 17.45 4.67
C ARG A 196 30.07 17.56 3.33
N ARG A 197 29.12 16.67 3.06
CA ARG A 197 28.32 16.73 1.82
C ARG A 197 27.34 17.89 1.81
N ALA A 198 26.83 18.31 2.96
CA ALA A 198 25.98 19.49 3.05
C ALA A 198 26.79 20.75 2.70
N GLU A 199 28.01 20.89 3.21
CA GLU A 199 28.93 21.99 2.87
C GLU A 199 29.30 21.98 1.38
N GLU A 200 29.68 20.82 0.82
CA GLU A 200 29.96 20.68 -0.62
C GLU A 200 28.75 21.09 -1.48
N MET A 201 27.54 20.77 -1.02
CA MET A 201 26.31 21.10 -1.71
C MET A 201 25.95 22.58 -1.58
N GLU A 202 26.19 23.20 -0.42
CA GLU A 202 26.04 24.63 -0.19
C GLU A 202 26.94 25.43 -1.13
N VAL A 203 28.24 25.14 -1.15
CA VAL A 203 29.21 25.79 -2.05
C VAL A 203 28.79 25.62 -3.51
N ALA A 204 28.32 24.44 -3.91
CA ALA A 204 27.84 24.19 -5.27
C ALA A 204 26.54 24.95 -5.61
N LEU A 205 25.67 25.19 -4.64
CA LEU A 205 24.44 25.98 -4.82
C LEU A 205 24.76 27.47 -4.90
N GLU A 206 25.67 27.97 -4.07
CA GLU A 206 26.16 29.35 -4.10
C GLU A 206 26.86 29.67 -5.42
N ALA A 207 27.75 28.78 -5.89
CA ALA A 207 28.41 28.92 -7.19
C ALA A 207 27.42 28.99 -8.38
N ARG A 208 26.20 28.46 -8.20
CA ARG A 208 25.11 28.51 -9.20
C ARG A 208 24.16 29.69 -8.99
N ASN A 209 24.48 30.60 -8.07
CA ASN A 209 23.64 31.72 -7.67
C ASN A 209 22.20 31.26 -7.37
N PHE A 210 22.09 30.16 -6.60
CA PHE A 210 20.83 29.60 -6.17
C PHE A 210 20.26 30.46 -5.04
N ASN A 211 19.03 30.94 -5.23
CA ASN A 211 18.31 31.67 -4.20
C ASN A 211 17.08 30.87 -3.77
N PRO A 212 17.00 30.41 -2.51
CA PRO A 212 15.90 29.56 -2.03
C PRO A 212 14.57 30.30 -1.90
N LEU A 213 14.57 31.64 -1.93
CA LEU A 213 13.37 32.47 -1.85
C LEU A 213 12.72 32.69 -3.22
N ILE A 214 13.49 32.58 -4.30
CA ILE A 214 13.01 32.84 -5.66
C ILE A 214 12.38 31.58 -6.24
N ARG A 215 11.13 31.70 -6.69
CA ARG A 215 10.43 30.64 -7.41
C ARG A 215 10.98 30.50 -8.84
N ARG A 216 11.88 29.55 -9.07
CA ARG A 216 12.33 29.19 -10.44
C ARG A 216 11.65 27.90 -10.89
N ALA A 217 10.68 28.00 -11.80
CA ALA A 217 10.07 26.84 -12.45
C ALA A 217 10.96 26.35 -13.59
N ARG A 218 11.63 25.21 -13.41
CA ARG A 218 12.55 24.65 -14.42
C ARG A 218 11.86 23.78 -15.48
N LYS A 219 10.75 23.12 -15.13
CA LYS A 219 10.05 22.18 -16.01
C LYS A 219 8.54 22.37 -15.85
N ASN A 220 7.84 22.48 -16.97
CA ASN A 220 6.38 22.47 -16.94
C ASN A 220 5.92 21.02 -16.80
N LEU A 221 5.36 20.68 -15.63
CA LEU A 221 4.85 19.35 -15.33
C LEU A 221 3.51 19.18 -16.05
N ARG A 222 3.56 18.76 -17.32
CA ARG A 222 2.37 18.45 -18.11
C ARG A 222 1.82 17.09 -17.68
N ILE A 223 0.53 17.05 -17.35
CA ILE A 223 -0.16 15.79 -17.05
C ILE A 223 -0.19 14.96 -18.33
N ARG A 224 0.37 13.74 -18.26
CA ARG A 224 0.33 12.80 -19.38
C ARG A 224 -1.10 12.29 -19.55
N SER A 225 -1.58 12.14 -20.79
CA SER A 225 -2.94 11.64 -21.10
C SER A 225 -3.27 10.32 -20.40
N TRP A 226 -2.29 9.43 -20.28
CA TRP A 226 -2.40 8.18 -19.51
C TRP A 226 -2.76 8.39 -18.03
N GLY A 227 -2.25 9.46 -17.40
CA GLY A 227 -2.61 9.79 -16.02
C GLY A 227 -4.08 10.18 -15.88
N ILE A 228 -4.62 10.91 -16.86
CA ILE A 228 -6.04 11.30 -16.89
C ILE A 228 -6.91 10.05 -17.05
N LEU A 229 -6.53 9.14 -17.95
CA LEU A 229 -7.25 7.88 -18.17
C LEU A 229 -7.28 7.02 -16.89
N LEU A 230 -6.16 6.92 -16.18
CA LEU A 230 -6.08 6.17 -14.93
C LEU A 230 -6.92 6.80 -13.82
N ILE A 231 -6.95 8.14 -13.72
CA ILE A 231 -7.83 8.86 -12.78
C ILE A 231 -9.30 8.62 -13.12
N ALA A 232 -9.67 8.66 -14.40
CA ALA A 232 -11.03 8.38 -14.83
C ALA A 232 -11.45 6.93 -14.52
N LEU A 233 -10.56 5.97 -14.81
CA LEU A 233 -10.78 4.55 -14.52
C LEU A 233 -11.00 4.31 -13.02
N THR A 234 -10.15 4.87 -12.16
CA THR A 234 -10.32 4.72 -10.70
C THR A 234 -11.61 5.34 -10.22
N PHE A 235 -12.02 6.49 -10.78
CA PHE A 235 -13.29 7.12 -10.45
C PHE A 235 -14.50 6.25 -10.82
N ILE A 236 -14.48 5.63 -12.02
CA ILE A 236 -15.51 4.70 -12.47
C ILE A 236 -15.60 3.49 -11.53
N ILE A 237 -14.47 2.90 -11.15
CA ILE A 237 -14.42 1.75 -10.23
C ILE A 237 -15.04 2.13 -8.87
N VAL A 238 -14.71 3.29 -8.32
CA VAL A 238 -15.27 3.78 -7.05
C VAL A 238 -16.78 3.95 -7.14
N ILE A 239 -17.29 4.51 -8.25
CA ILE A 239 -18.74 4.65 -8.46
C ILE A 239 -19.42 3.29 -8.53
N VAL A 240 -18.87 2.35 -9.32
CA VAL A 240 -19.42 1.00 -9.45
C VAL A 240 -19.49 0.31 -8.09
N VAL A 241 -18.39 0.29 -7.33
CA VAL A 241 -18.36 -0.30 -5.99
C VAL A 241 -19.40 0.36 -5.08
N LYS A 242 -19.51 1.70 -5.10
CA LYS A 242 -20.50 2.41 -4.27
C LYS A 242 -21.95 2.09 -4.65
N VAL A 243 -22.24 1.83 -5.92
CA VAL A 243 -23.58 1.45 -6.39
C VAL A 243 -23.93 0.02 -5.97
N PHE A 244 -22.97 -0.91 -6.04
CA PHE A 244 -23.17 -2.31 -5.67
C PHE A 244 -23.17 -2.59 -4.15
N VAL A 245 -22.62 -1.69 -3.34
CA VAL A 245 -22.53 -1.81 -1.87
C VAL A 245 -23.67 -1.06 -1.15
N LYS A 246 -24.65 -0.52 -1.89
CA LYS A 246 -25.90 0.01 -1.32
C LYS A 246 -26.89 -1.11 -1.03
#